data_AF-A0A949Y5Z0-F1
#
_entry.id   AF-A0A949Y5Z0-F1
#
_cell.length_a   1.000
_cell.length_b   1.000
_cell.length_c   1.000
_cell.angle_alpha   90.00
_cell.angle_beta   90.00
_cell.angle_gamma   90.00
#
_symmetry.space_group_name_H-M   'P 1'
#
loop_
_entity.id
_entity.type
_entity.pdbx_description
1 polymer ?
#
loop_
_entity_poly.entity_id
_entity_poly.type
_entity_poly.pdbx_seq_one_letter_code
_entity_poly.pdbx_strand_id
1 'polypeptide(L)'
;MRPPTFRSPWLYTVVGVIVTVILLSPLYWVLSGSLMTQRELFSPHFSIWPHQFVFQNWANALVRLWPHFATSAIVSVCTSVLTLLVTAPAAYAIVWLKVRGRGAILSFMLTSQMLPAIVFVIP
;
A
#
# COMPACT_ATOMS: atom_id res chain seq x y z
N MET A 1 32.88 -5.98 7.96
CA MET A 1 31.99 -4.98 7.33
C MET A 1 32.26 -3.64 8.01
N ARG A 2 32.94 -2.70 7.35
CA ARG A 2 33.29 -1.40 7.94
C ARG A 2 32.07 -0.47 7.80
N PRO A 3 31.58 0.18 8.86
CA PRO A 3 30.49 1.13 8.72
C PRO A 3 30.96 2.28 7.83
N PRO A 4 30.15 2.74 6.85
CA PRO A 4 30.49 3.91 6.06
C PRO A 4 30.71 5.10 7.01
N THR A 5 31.90 5.69 6.95
CA THR A 5 32.29 6.86 7.74
C THR A 5 31.60 8.10 7.17
N PHE A 6 30.36 8.31 7.59
CA PHE A 6 29.54 9.47 7.22
C PHE A 6 30.16 10.76 7.77
N ARG A 7 30.77 11.55 6.87
CA ARG A 7 31.48 12.79 7.21
C ARG A 7 30.57 13.95 7.67
N SER A 8 29.25 13.76 7.67
CA SER A 8 28.30 14.75 8.17
C SER A 8 26.97 14.09 8.55
N PRO A 9 26.77 13.65 9.81
CA PRO A 9 25.50 13.04 10.23
C PRO A 9 24.31 14.00 10.06
N TRP A 10 24.55 15.32 10.16
CA TRP A 10 23.50 16.34 10.03
C TRP A 10 22.94 16.43 8.61
N LEU A 11 23.77 16.24 7.58
CA LEU A 11 23.32 16.32 6.19
C LEU A 11 22.32 15.19 5.88
N TYR A 12 22.61 13.97 6.32
CA TYR A 12 21.73 12.82 6.12
C TYR A 12 20.42 12.97 6.89
N THR A 13 20.46 13.51 8.11
CA THR A 13 19.23 13.81 8.87
C THR A 13 18.39 14.87 8.15
N VAL A 14 19.00 15.95 7.66
CA VAL A 14 18.27 17.01 6.93
C VAL A 14 17.66 16.47 5.64
N VAL A 15 18.42 15.70 4.85
CA VAL A 15 17.90 15.07 3.63
C VAL A 15 16.77 14.10 3.96
N GLY A 16 16.91 13.28 5.01
CA GLY A 16 15.87 12.38 5.49
C GLY A 16 14.59 13.11 5.85
N VAL A 17 14.68 14.20 6.62
CA VAL A 17 13.54 15.04 7.01
C VAL A 17 12.85 15.64 5.78
N ILE A 18 13.61 16.17 4.82
CA ILE A 18 13.04 16.75 3.58
C ILE A 18 12.27 15.68 2.81
N VAL A 19 12.85 14.49 2.63
CA VAL A 19 12.19 13.37 1.92
C VAL A 19 10.90 12.96 2.66
N THR A 20 10.93 12.86 3.99
CA THR A 20 9.75 12.55 4.78
C THR A 20 8.64 13.59 4.60
N VAL A 21 8.97 14.90 4.64
CA VAL A 21 7.98 15.97 4.44
C VAL A 21 7.34 15.88 3.05
N ILE A 22 8.14 15.66 2.01
CA ILE A 22 7.63 15.51 0.63
C ILE A 22 6.69 14.31 0.52
N LEU A 23 7.05 13.17 1.11
CA LEU A 23 6.23 11.96 1.09
C LEU A 23 4.95 12.09 1.92
N LEU A 24 4.97 12.86 3.01
CA LEU A 24 3.81 13.09 3.86
C LEU A 24 2.87 14.19 3.34
N SER A 25 3.34 15.07 2.45
CA SER A 25 2.53 16.13 1.84
C SER A 25 1.19 15.65 1.25
N PRO A 26 1.13 14.59 0.41
CA PRO A 26 -0.16 14.10 -0.11
C PRO A 26 -1.05 13.50 0.99
N LEU A 27 -0.45 12.83 1.98
CA LEU A 27 -1.19 12.28 3.10
C LEU A 27 -1.85 13.39 3.94
N TYR A 28 -1.10 14.47 4.18
CA TYR A 28 -1.61 15.66 4.86
C TYR A 28 -2.82 16.24 4.12
N TRP A 29 -2.73 16.37 2.79
CA TRP A 29 -3.82 16.93 1.98
C TRP A 29 -5.09 16.06 2.00
N VAL A 30 -4.95 14.74 1.96
CA VAL A 30 -6.10 13.82 2.07
C VAL A 30 -6.74 13.88 3.46
N LEU A 31 -5.92 13.99 4.51
CA LEU A 31 -6.41 14.12 5.89
C LEU A 31 -7.13 15.46 6.09
N SER A 32 -6.58 16.57 5.62
CA SER A 32 -7.25 17.88 5.66
C SER A 32 -8.55 17.86 4.85
N GLY A 33 -8.54 17.23 3.68
CA GLY A 33 -9.72 17.07 2.83
C GLY A 33 -10.83 16.27 3.49
N SER A 34 -10.50 15.26 4.31
CA SER A 34 -11.52 14.47 5.04
C SER A 34 -12.38 15.31 6.00
N LEU A 35 -11.85 16.45 6.46
CA LEU A 35 -12.50 17.38 7.38
C LEU A 35 -13.17 18.56 6.66
N MET A 36 -12.95 18.73 5.35
CA MET A 36 -13.53 19.80 4.53
C MET A 36 -14.98 19.50 4.15
N THR A 37 -15.73 20.55 3.79
CA THR A 37 -17.06 20.38 3.19
C THR A 37 -16.94 19.85 1.76
N GLN A 38 -17.97 19.15 1.25
CA GLN A 38 -18.01 18.71 -0.14
C GLN A 38 -17.84 19.89 -1.13
N ARG A 39 -18.34 21.07 -0.79
CA ARG A 39 -18.21 22.29 -1.60
C ARG A 39 -16.77 22.81 -1.64
N GLU A 40 -16.02 22.70 -0.55
CA GLU A 40 -14.59 23.06 -0.51
C GLU A 40 -13.74 22.09 -1.33
N LEU A 41 -14.03 20.79 -1.27
CA LEU A 41 -13.31 19.75 -2.02
C LEU A 41 -13.46 19.87 -3.54
N PHE A 42 -14.63 20.30 -4.02
CA PHE A 42 -14.89 20.51 -5.45
C PHE A 42 -14.72 21.97 -5.89
N SER A 43 -14.22 22.84 -5.00
CA SER A 43 -13.94 24.23 -5.37
C SER A 43 -12.69 24.30 -6.25
N PRO A 44 -12.63 25.23 -7.23
CA PRO A 44 -11.47 25.41 -8.09
C PRO A 44 -10.23 25.98 -7.35
N HIS A 45 -10.35 26.27 -6.05
CA HIS A 45 -9.25 26.80 -5.24
C HIS A 45 -8.62 25.65 -4.45
N PHE A 46 -7.31 25.46 -4.63
CA PHE A 46 -6.56 24.46 -3.87
C PHE A 46 -6.48 24.89 -2.40
N SER A 47 -7.34 24.34 -1.56
CA SER A 47 -7.30 24.59 -0.12
C SER A 47 -6.36 23.64 0.58
N ILE A 48 -5.37 24.19 1.30
CA ILE A 48 -4.39 23.44 2.10
C ILE A 48 -4.93 23.19 3.51
N TRP A 49 -5.90 24.00 3.97
CA TRP A 49 -6.44 23.96 5.31
C TRP A 49 -7.98 24.06 5.30
N PRO A 50 -8.71 23.23 6.06
CA PRO A 50 -10.17 23.29 6.08
C PRO A 50 -10.65 24.64 6.62
N HIS A 51 -11.51 25.34 5.86
CA HIS A 51 -12.10 26.58 6.35
C HIS A 51 -13.21 26.30 7.38
N GLN A 52 -13.90 25.16 7.23
CA GLN A 52 -14.82 24.63 8.22
C GLN A 52 -14.46 23.19 8.57
N PHE A 53 -14.30 22.91 9.87
CA PHE A 53 -14.04 21.57 10.37
C PHE A 53 -15.35 20.77 10.50
N VAL A 54 -15.56 19.80 9.62
CA VAL A 54 -16.77 18.94 9.59
C VAL A 54 -16.44 17.53 10.06
N PHE A 55 -16.53 17.32 11.38
CA PHE A 55 -16.33 15.99 11.99
C PHE A 55 -17.43 14.98 11.64
N GLN A 56 -18.60 15.45 11.18
CA GLN A 56 -19.72 14.61 10.80
C GLN A 56 -19.42 13.73 9.57
N ASN A 57 -18.46 14.14 8.72
CA ASN A 57 -17.97 13.34 7.60
C ASN A 57 -17.45 11.98 8.07
N TRP A 58 -16.73 11.94 9.20
CA TRP A 58 -16.17 10.71 9.76
C TRP A 58 -17.27 9.79 10.31
N ALA A 59 -18.25 10.33 11.03
CA ALA A 59 -19.37 9.55 11.57
C ALA A 59 -20.20 8.92 10.44
N ASN A 60 -20.52 9.70 9.40
CA ASN A 60 -21.26 9.21 8.24
C ASN A 60 -20.46 8.20 7.42
N ALA A 61 -19.15 8.43 7.25
CA ALA A 61 -18.27 7.51 6.54
C ALA A 61 -18.16 6.17 7.26
N LEU A 62 -18.00 6.17 8.59
CA LEU A 62 -17.85 4.93 9.36
C LEU A 62 -19.06 4.00 9.18
N VAL A 63 -20.28 4.54 9.28
CA VAL A 63 -21.51 3.75 9.11
C VAL A 63 -21.64 3.19 7.69
N ARG A 64 -21.35 4.01 6.68
CA ARG A 64 -21.46 3.60 5.27
C ARG A 64 -20.36 2.62 4.84
N LEU A 65 -19.16 2.77 5.38
CA LEU A 65 -17.99 2.00 4.97
C LEU A 65 -17.83 0.69 5.75
N TRP A 66 -18.47 0.55 6.91
CA TRP A 66 -18.35 -0.64 7.76
C TRP A 66 -18.61 -1.97 7.04
N PRO A 67 -19.67 -2.13 6.22
CA PRO A 67 -19.92 -3.39 5.51
C PRO A 67 -18.83 -3.70 4.47
N HIS A 68 -18.34 -2.66 3.78
CA HIS A 68 -17.28 -2.82 2.78
C HIS A 68 -15.95 -3.16 3.44
N PHE A 69 -15.62 -2.51 4.56
CA PHE A 69 -14.43 -2.81 5.35
C PHE A 69 -14.44 -4.25 5.85
N ALA A 70 -15.58 -4.73 6.36
CA ALA A 70 -15.73 -6.11 6.82
C ALA A 70 -15.48 -7.12 5.68
N THR A 71 -16.10 -6.92 4.51
CA THR A 71 -15.91 -7.80 3.36
C THR A 71 -14.45 -7.79 2.89
N SER A 72 -13.81 -6.62 2.76
CA SER A 72 -12.40 -6.52 2.36
C SER A 72 -11.46 -7.15 3.40
N ALA A 73 -11.74 -6.97 4.69
CA ALA A 73 -10.95 -7.60 5.76
C ALA A 73 -11.07 -9.12 5.71
N ILE A 74 -12.28 -9.66 5.57
CA ILE A 74 -12.50 -11.11 5.48
C ILE A 74 -11.81 -11.67 4.23
N VAL A 75 -12.02 -11.06 3.05
CA VAL A 75 -11.42 -11.52 1.80
C VAL A 75 -9.89 -11.47 1.88
N SER A 76 -9.30 -10.36 2.33
CA SER A 76 -7.83 -10.24 2.42
C SER A 76 -7.20 -11.24 3.39
N VAL A 77 -7.82 -11.47 4.55
CA VAL A 77 -7.34 -12.46 5.53
C VAL A 77 -7.47 -13.87 4.98
N CYS A 78 -8.64 -14.25 4.44
CA CYS A 78 -8.86 -15.56 3.85
C CYS A 78 -7.88 -15.84 2.71
N THR A 79 -7.73 -14.90 1.78
CA THR A 79 -6.78 -15.03 0.66
C THR A 79 -5.34 -15.13 1.16
N SER A 80 -4.94 -14.35 2.16
CA SER A 80 -3.58 -14.41 2.73
C SER A 80 -3.30 -15.77 3.38
N VAL A 81 -4.24 -16.29 4.17
CA VAL A 81 -4.11 -17.60 4.83
C VAL A 81 -4.04 -18.72 3.80
N LEU A 82 -4.96 -18.74 2.84
CA LEU A 82 -4.96 -19.75 1.76
C LEU A 82 -3.67 -19.69 0.94
N THR A 83 -3.21 -18.48 0.62
CA THR A 83 -1.96 -18.27 -0.12
C THR A 83 -0.78 -18.83 0.67
N LEU A 84 -0.67 -18.55 1.98
CA LEU A 84 0.41 -19.08 2.81
C LEU A 84 0.38 -20.60 2.92
N LEU A 85 -0.81 -21.20 3.08
CA LEU A 85 -0.97 -22.66 3.16
C LEU A 85 -0.46 -23.37 1.90
N VAL A 86 -0.59 -22.76 0.73
CA VAL A 86 -0.11 -23.33 -0.53
C VAL A 86 1.35 -22.93 -0.81
N THR A 87 1.70 -21.66 -0.63
CA THR A 87 3.02 -21.14 -1.00
C THR A 87 4.13 -21.57 -0.05
N ALA A 88 3.87 -21.71 1.25
CA ALA A 88 4.87 -22.14 2.22
C ALA A 88 5.44 -23.55 1.92
N PRO A 89 4.61 -24.61 1.73
CA PRO A 89 5.14 -25.92 1.36
C PRO A 89 5.75 -25.94 -0.05
N ALA A 90 5.21 -25.18 -1.00
CA ALA A 90 5.77 -25.08 -2.35
C ALA A 90 7.18 -24.45 -2.33
N ALA A 91 7.36 -23.36 -1.58
CA ALA A 91 8.67 -22.73 -1.39
C ALA A 91 9.65 -23.67 -0.69
N TYR A 92 9.20 -24.41 0.34
CA TYR A 92 10.01 -25.39 1.04
C TYR A 92 10.50 -26.51 0.08
N ALA A 93 9.60 -27.06 -0.74
CA ALA A 93 9.94 -28.08 -1.71
C ALA A 93 10.98 -27.59 -2.73
N ILE A 94 10.75 -26.39 -3.27
CA ILE A 94 11.66 -25.79 -4.26
C ILE A 94 13.05 -25.58 -3.66
N VAL A 95 13.16 -25.08 -2.42
CA VAL A 95 14.45 -24.76 -1.78
C VAL A 95 15.21 -26.02 -1.36
N TRP A 96 14.55 -26.95 -0.67
CA TRP A 96 15.24 -28.03 0.05
C TRP A 96 15.21 -29.38 -0.68
N LEU A 97 14.15 -29.70 -1.43
CA LEU A 97 13.94 -31.03 -2.03
C LEU A 97 14.61 -31.23 -3.40
N LYS A 98 15.50 -30.31 -3.83
CA LYS A 98 16.24 -30.38 -5.12
C LYS A 98 15.36 -30.81 -6.32
N VAL A 99 14.18 -30.19 -6.44
CA VAL A 99 13.18 -30.50 -7.47
C VAL A 99 13.80 -30.41 -8.88
N ARG A 100 13.63 -31.48 -9.68
CA ARG A 100 14.11 -31.52 -11.06
C ARG A 100 13.24 -30.58 -11.92
N GLY A 101 13.88 -29.63 -12.61
CA GLY A 101 13.16 -28.58 -13.37
C GLY A 101 12.86 -27.29 -12.59
N ARG A 102 13.44 -27.09 -11.40
CA ARG A 102 13.29 -25.87 -10.58
C ARG A 102 13.48 -24.55 -11.36
N GLY A 103 14.43 -24.50 -12.28
CA GLY A 103 14.67 -23.32 -13.11
C GLY A 103 13.47 -22.96 -14.00
N ALA A 104 12.87 -23.95 -14.67
CA ALA A 104 11.70 -23.72 -15.51
C ALA A 104 10.47 -23.29 -14.69
N ILE A 105 10.27 -23.90 -13.50
CA ILE A 105 9.20 -23.52 -12.58
C ILE A 105 9.35 -22.05 -12.14
N LEU A 106 10.54 -21.65 -11.71
CA LEU A 106 10.81 -20.27 -11.28
C LEU A 106 10.64 -19.28 -12.44
N SER A 107 11.16 -19.60 -13.63
CA SER A 107 10.99 -18.74 -14.81
C SER A 107 9.52 -18.59 -15.18
N PHE A 108 8.72 -19.66 -15.12
CA PHE A 108 7.28 -19.59 -15.37
C PHE A 108 6.55 -18.70 -14.35
N MET A 109 6.88 -18.83 -13.05
CA MET A 109 6.30 -18.00 -12.00
C MET A 109 6.64 -16.51 -12.17
N LEU A 110 7.87 -16.18 -12.58
CA LEU A 110 8.27 -14.80 -12.83
C LEU A 110 7.54 -14.21 -14.05
N THR A 111 7.46 -14.97 -15.14
CA THR A 111 6.75 -14.53 -16.35
C THR A 111 5.26 -14.32 -16.07
N SER A 112 4.62 -15.17 -15.26
CA SER A 112 3.20 -14.99 -14.92
C SER A 112 2.95 -13.76 -14.03
N GLN A 113 3.89 -13.39 -13.14
CA GLN A 113 3.77 -12.18 -12.32
C GLN A 113 3.97 -10.88 -13.10
N MET A 114 4.65 -10.93 -14.26
CA MET A 114 4.81 -9.79 -15.16
C MET A 114 3.54 -9.49 -15.97
N LEU A 115 2.61 -10.44 -16.05
CA LEU A 115 1.35 -10.24 -16.77
C LEU A 115 0.48 -9.22 -16.03
N PRO A 116 -0.02 -8.18 -16.72
CA PRO A 116 -0.85 -7.17 -16.09
C PRO A 116 -2.21 -7.76 -15.72
N ALA A 117 -2.68 -7.46 -14.51
CA ALA A 117 -3.93 -8.01 -13.95
C ALA A 117 -5.16 -7.74 -14.83
N ILE A 118 -5.15 -6.68 -15.64
CA ILE A 118 -6.24 -6.29 -16.55
C ILE A 118 -6.61 -7.39 -17.55
N VAL A 119 -5.64 -8.23 -17.94
CA VAL A 119 -5.84 -9.31 -18.94
C VAL A 119 -6.81 -10.37 -18.42
N PHE A 120 -6.95 -10.53 -17.10
CA PHE A 120 -7.85 -11.50 -16.48
C PHE A 120 -9.25 -10.96 -16.18
N VAL A 121 -9.46 -9.64 -16.32
CA VAL A 121 -10.71 -8.97 -15.94
C VAL A 121 -11.68 -8.83 -17.12
N ILE A 122 -11.17 -8.81 -18.36
CA ILE A 122 -11.99 -8.71 -19.56
C ILE A 122 -12.44 -10.14 -19.96
N PRO A 123 -13.75 -10.42 -20.03
CA PRO A 123 -14.27 -11.75 -20.38
C PRO A 123 -14.00 -12.14 -21.85
#